data_AF-A0A2U2CL82-F1
#
_entry.id   AF-A0A2U2CL82-F1
#
_cell.length_a   1.000
_cell.length_b   1.000
_cell.length_c   1.000
_cell.angle_alpha   90.00
_cell.angle_beta   90.00
_cell.angle_gamma   90.00
#
_symmetry.space_group_name_H-M   'P 1'
#
loop_
_entity.id
_entity.type
_entity.pdbx_description
1 polymer ?
#
loop_
_entity_poly.entity_id
_entity_poly.type
_entity_poly.pdbx_seq_one_letter_code
_entity_poly.pdbx_strand_id
1 'polypeptide(L)'
;MNGLSVDLGQDAPIPLAASFSCATGEVLALVGPSGSGKSTILRSIAGTYRPQHGTVRVNDETWFSDAEGIHVSPQRRAVGMVFQSYALFPHMTALGNVMTAMGRLPAREQDARARKLLELVHLSGLERRRPAELSGGQQQRVAVARALARAPKVLLLDEPFSAVDTATRQRLYREIAELRRALNMPVVLVTHDLDEAVMLADRMAVLHHGRTLQAGRPEEVTTRPASAEVARLVGLRNLFQGTVVGHDRSARTIIEWSGRKIEAAARSDLAPGQKVSWAVPDGFVLLHRRDRPSRGEHENPVPGIIETMLVIGQTAHLTLRPRNDPGLPLHFSVPLHVARRNGIAEGVEAAVSLLAEGIHLMTPPAAAEAG
;
A
#
# COMPACT_ATOMS: atom_id res chain seq x y z
N MET A 1 -17.90 -16.66 -6.81
CA MET A 1 -16.58 -16.45 -6.17
C MET A 1 -16.86 -16.25 -4.69
N ASN A 2 -16.24 -17.04 -3.80
CA ASN A 2 -16.34 -16.80 -2.36
C ASN A 2 -15.42 -15.62 -1.99
N GLY A 3 -15.97 -14.61 -1.31
CA GLY A 3 -15.27 -13.38 -0.98
C GLY A 3 -16.08 -12.12 -1.26
N LEU A 4 -15.42 -10.97 -1.24
CA LEU A 4 -15.95 -9.65 -1.55
C LEU A 4 -15.70 -9.32 -3.03
N SER A 5 -16.70 -8.80 -3.72
CA SER A 5 -16.59 -8.16 -5.04
C SER A 5 -17.22 -6.79 -4.99
N VAL A 6 -16.47 -5.79 -5.44
CA VAL A 6 -16.85 -4.38 -5.42
C VAL A 6 -16.60 -3.79 -6.80
N ASP A 7 -17.63 -3.17 -7.35
CA ASP A 7 -17.55 -2.34 -8.53
C ASP A 7 -18.37 -1.09 -8.26
N LEU A 8 -17.76 0.09 -8.23
CA LEU A 8 -18.41 1.34 -7.84
C LEU A 8 -18.12 2.43 -8.85
N GLY A 9 -19.18 3.09 -9.31
CA GLY A 9 -19.14 4.21 -10.25
C GLY A 9 -19.92 5.41 -9.72
N GLN A 10 -19.34 6.60 -9.76
CA GLN A 10 -20.05 7.88 -9.60
C GLN A 10 -19.15 9.06 -9.98
N ASP A 11 -19.75 10.15 -10.46
CA ASP A 11 -19.01 11.37 -10.82
C ASP A 11 -18.97 12.38 -9.66
N ALA A 12 -20.02 12.44 -8.84
CA ALA A 12 -20.17 13.38 -7.74
C ALA A 12 -20.99 12.79 -6.58
N PRO A 13 -20.88 13.29 -5.33
CA PRO A 13 -20.01 14.38 -4.87
C PRO A 13 -18.55 13.94 -4.68
N ILE A 14 -18.28 12.64 -4.63
CA ILE A 14 -16.93 12.08 -4.50
C ILE A 14 -16.74 11.15 -5.69
N PRO A 15 -15.91 11.47 -6.70
CA PRO A 15 -15.69 10.57 -7.83
C PRO A 15 -15.28 9.17 -7.36
N LEU A 16 -15.87 8.13 -7.95
CA LEU A 16 -15.44 6.74 -7.76
C LEU A 16 -15.44 6.03 -9.11
N ALA A 17 -14.35 5.33 -9.40
CA ALA A 17 -14.25 4.32 -10.44
C ALA A 17 -13.37 3.19 -9.87
N ALA A 18 -13.95 2.42 -8.95
CA ALA A 18 -13.23 1.43 -8.17
C ALA A 18 -13.78 0.04 -8.42
N SER A 19 -12.92 -0.86 -8.90
CA SER A 19 -13.28 -2.24 -9.21
C SER A 19 -12.21 -3.18 -8.65
N PHE A 20 -12.61 -4.05 -7.72
CA PHE A 20 -11.70 -5.01 -7.09
C PHE A 20 -12.46 -6.17 -6.46
N SER A 21 -11.70 -7.22 -6.13
CA SER A 21 -12.18 -8.39 -5.41
C SER A 21 -11.19 -8.77 -4.32
N CYS A 22 -11.72 -9.39 -3.27
CA CYS A 22 -10.95 -9.93 -2.15
C CYS A 22 -11.55 -11.29 -1.79
N ALA A 23 -10.80 -12.37 -1.98
CA ALA A 23 -11.22 -13.72 -1.70
C ALA A 23 -11.37 -13.98 -0.19
N THR A 24 -12.08 -15.05 0.17
CA THR A 24 -12.11 -15.51 1.57
C THR A 24 -10.71 -15.89 2.05
N GLY A 25 -10.29 -15.36 3.20
CA GLY A 25 -8.95 -15.57 3.78
C GLY A 25 -7.87 -14.66 3.18
N GLU A 26 -8.24 -13.80 2.22
CA GLU A 26 -7.37 -12.81 1.61
C GLU A 26 -7.45 -11.47 2.34
N VAL A 27 -6.31 -10.78 2.42
CA VAL A 27 -6.22 -9.38 2.82
C VAL A 27 -5.94 -8.51 1.60
N LEU A 28 -6.87 -7.61 1.29
CA LEU A 28 -6.71 -6.59 0.27
C LEU A 28 -6.42 -5.23 0.92
N ALA A 29 -5.25 -4.65 0.64
CA ALA A 29 -4.93 -3.29 1.02
C ALA A 29 -5.41 -2.27 -0.04
N LEU A 30 -6.21 -1.30 0.35
CA LEU A 30 -6.52 -0.11 -0.42
C LEU A 30 -5.54 0.98 -0.02
N VAL A 31 -4.63 1.35 -0.92
CA VAL A 31 -3.59 2.36 -0.65
C VAL A 31 -3.81 3.61 -1.48
N GLY A 32 -3.38 4.76 -0.97
CA GLY A 32 -3.40 6.01 -1.71
C GLY A 32 -3.41 7.23 -0.78
N PRO A 33 -3.24 8.43 -1.32
CA PRO A 33 -3.17 9.65 -0.52
C PRO A 33 -4.51 9.97 0.16
N SER A 34 -4.49 10.86 1.15
CA SER A 34 -5.70 11.40 1.75
C SER A 34 -6.64 11.97 0.68
N GLY A 35 -7.94 11.68 0.79
CA GLY A 35 -8.93 12.10 -0.20
C GLY A 35 -9.04 11.22 -1.45
N SER A 36 -8.30 10.11 -1.57
CA SER A 36 -8.39 9.22 -2.74
C SER A 36 -9.67 8.37 -2.84
N GLY A 37 -10.62 8.51 -1.90
CA GLY A 37 -11.90 7.79 -1.92
C GLY A 37 -11.96 6.50 -1.09
N LYS A 38 -10.86 6.08 -0.44
CA LYS A 38 -10.76 4.84 0.36
C LYS A 38 -11.87 4.68 1.40
N SER A 39 -12.07 5.66 2.27
CA SER A 39 -13.10 5.59 3.31
C SER A 39 -14.52 5.64 2.72
N THR A 40 -14.72 6.31 1.57
CA THR A 40 -16.01 6.29 0.84
C THR A 40 -16.31 4.90 0.29
N ILE A 41 -15.30 4.22 -0.25
CA ILE A 41 -15.42 2.81 -0.69
C ILE A 41 -15.79 1.92 0.50
N LEU A 42 -15.10 2.04 1.65
CA LEU A 42 -15.43 1.26 2.86
C LEU A 42 -16.85 1.53 3.35
N ARG A 43 -17.29 2.79 3.37
CA ARG A 43 -18.66 3.18 3.73
C ARG A 43 -19.68 2.62 2.74
N SER A 44 -19.34 2.52 1.45
CA SER A 44 -20.19 1.90 0.42
C SER A 44 -20.37 0.40 0.67
N ILE A 45 -19.29 -0.29 1.04
CA ILE A 45 -19.33 -1.72 1.41
C ILE A 45 -20.15 -1.91 2.71
N ALA A 46 -19.93 -1.06 3.72
CA ALA A 46 -20.68 -1.06 4.97
C ALA A 46 -22.16 -0.64 4.82
N GLY A 47 -22.53 -0.01 3.70
CA GLY A 47 -23.87 0.49 3.39
C GLY A 47 -24.22 1.83 4.04
N THR A 48 -23.25 2.47 4.72
CA THR A 48 -23.44 3.79 5.36
C THR A 48 -23.30 4.94 4.36
N TYR A 49 -22.82 4.63 3.15
CA TYR A 49 -22.85 5.49 1.99
C TYR A 49 -23.49 4.73 0.82
N ARG A 50 -24.33 5.39 0.03
CA ARG A 50 -24.96 4.81 -1.16
C ARG A 50 -24.29 5.40 -2.41
N PRO A 51 -23.53 4.62 -3.18
CA PRO A 51 -22.96 5.06 -4.45
C PRO A 51 -24.05 5.17 -5.53
N GLN A 52 -23.77 5.90 -6.61
CA GLN A 52 -24.72 6.09 -7.72
C GLN A 52 -24.87 4.82 -8.56
N HIS A 53 -23.76 4.19 -8.92
CA HIS A 53 -23.71 3.02 -9.78
C HIS A 53 -22.83 1.91 -9.21
N GLY A 54 -23.08 0.69 -9.70
CA GLY A 54 -22.24 -0.47 -9.48
C GLY A 54 -22.85 -1.49 -8.52
N THR A 55 -22.01 -2.37 -8.01
CA THR A 55 -22.40 -3.53 -7.23
C THR A 55 -21.45 -3.79 -6.05
N VAL A 56 -22.01 -4.20 -4.92
CA VAL A 56 -21.27 -4.82 -3.80
C VAL A 56 -21.85 -6.20 -3.53
N ARG A 57 -21.05 -7.25 -3.73
CA ARG A 57 -21.41 -8.65 -3.41
C ARG A 57 -20.45 -9.23 -2.38
N VAL A 58 -20.97 -10.00 -1.44
CA VAL A 58 -20.18 -10.75 -0.45
C VAL A 58 -20.66 -12.19 -0.42
N ASN A 59 -19.80 -13.11 -0.84
CA ASN A 59 -20.13 -14.51 -1.13
C ASN A 59 -21.33 -14.54 -2.10
N ASP A 60 -22.39 -15.26 -1.75
CA ASP A 60 -23.60 -15.39 -2.58
C ASP A 60 -24.65 -14.29 -2.33
N GLU A 61 -24.32 -13.23 -1.57
CA GLU A 61 -25.24 -12.14 -1.27
C GLU A 61 -24.87 -10.84 -2.01
N THR A 62 -25.84 -10.28 -2.74
CA THR A 62 -25.77 -8.91 -3.25
C THR A 62 -26.23 -7.93 -2.16
N TRP A 63 -25.35 -7.05 -1.70
CA TRP A 63 -25.67 -6.02 -0.71
C TRP A 63 -26.05 -4.68 -1.35
N PHE A 64 -25.51 -4.41 -2.52
CA PHE A 64 -25.85 -3.25 -3.34
C PHE A 64 -25.78 -3.64 -4.81
N SER A 65 -26.76 -3.21 -5.61
CA SER A 65 -26.75 -3.27 -7.06
C SER A 65 -27.71 -2.20 -7.57
N ASP A 66 -27.20 -1.22 -8.32
CA ASP A 66 -28.06 -0.20 -8.92
C ASP A 66 -28.96 -0.82 -10.00
N ALA A 67 -28.40 -1.68 -10.85
CA ALA A 67 -29.11 -2.38 -11.92
C ALA A 67 -30.27 -3.27 -11.40
N GLU A 68 -30.09 -3.92 -10.25
CA GLU A 68 -31.11 -4.78 -9.64
C GLU A 68 -31.99 -4.04 -8.61
N GLY A 69 -31.74 -2.74 -8.37
CA GLY A 69 -32.46 -1.95 -7.36
C GLY A 69 -32.22 -2.41 -5.91
N ILE A 70 -31.12 -3.11 -5.65
CA ILE A 70 -30.81 -3.69 -4.33
C ILE A 70 -30.02 -2.68 -3.50
N HIS A 71 -30.51 -2.41 -2.29
CA HIS A 71 -29.77 -1.65 -1.28
C HIS A 71 -30.04 -2.18 0.13
N VAL A 72 -29.20 -3.13 0.57
CA VAL A 72 -29.27 -3.70 1.92
C VAL A 72 -28.78 -2.64 2.92
N SER A 73 -29.56 -2.41 3.98
CA SER A 73 -29.23 -1.43 5.03
C SER A 73 -28.03 -1.88 5.88
N PRO A 74 -27.22 -0.94 6.43
CA PRO A 74 -26.04 -1.25 7.23
C PRO A 74 -26.27 -2.29 8.32
N GLN A 75 -27.40 -2.23 9.02
CA GLN A 75 -27.70 -3.12 10.14
C GLN A 75 -27.91 -4.57 9.71
N ARG A 76 -28.32 -4.79 8.44
CA ARG A 76 -28.53 -6.11 7.84
C ARG A 76 -27.29 -6.66 7.13
N ARG A 77 -26.26 -5.83 6.91
CA ARG A 77 -24.98 -6.30 6.37
C ARG A 77 -24.15 -6.88 7.50
N ALA A 78 -23.68 -8.12 7.33
CA ALA A 78 -22.78 -8.78 8.28
C ALA A 78 -21.35 -8.25 8.11
N VAL A 79 -21.13 -6.96 8.39
CA VAL A 79 -19.84 -6.28 8.28
C VAL A 79 -19.22 -6.11 9.65
N GLY A 80 -17.94 -6.47 9.78
CA GLY A 80 -17.09 -6.05 10.89
C GLY A 80 -16.36 -4.79 10.46
N MET A 81 -16.48 -3.70 11.22
CA MET A 81 -15.83 -2.43 10.89
C MET A 81 -14.96 -1.98 12.07
N VAL A 82 -13.70 -1.68 11.78
CA VAL A 82 -12.79 -0.98 12.69
C VAL A 82 -12.53 0.40 12.12
N PHE A 83 -12.94 1.43 12.87
CA PHE A 83 -12.75 2.83 12.48
C PHE A 83 -11.38 3.35 12.90
N GLN A 84 -10.91 4.40 12.23
CA GLN A 84 -9.64 5.08 12.52
C GLN A 84 -9.48 5.51 13.98
N SER A 85 -10.53 6.09 14.60
CA SER A 85 -10.52 6.48 16.03
C SER A 85 -10.97 5.38 16.99
N TYR A 86 -11.06 4.13 16.52
CA TYR A 86 -11.60 2.93 17.17
C TYR A 86 -13.07 3.01 17.62
N ALA A 87 -13.59 4.19 17.91
CA ALA A 87 -14.96 4.48 18.34
C ALA A 87 -15.43 3.55 19.47
N LEU A 88 -14.56 3.25 20.44
CA LEU A 88 -14.95 2.48 21.64
C LEU A 88 -15.88 3.31 22.53
N PHE A 89 -16.86 2.67 23.16
CA PHE A 89 -17.72 3.31 24.14
C PHE A 89 -16.91 3.57 25.42
N PRO A 90 -16.64 4.85 25.79
CA PRO A 90 -15.68 5.18 26.84
C PRO A 90 -16.16 4.79 28.24
N HIS A 91 -17.48 4.66 28.41
CA HIS A 91 -18.13 4.31 29.68
C HIS A 91 -18.27 2.78 29.87
N MET A 92 -18.01 1.98 28.83
CA MET A 92 -18.06 0.52 28.90
C MET A 92 -16.66 -0.06 29.11
N THR A 93 -16.57 -1.24 29.72
CA THR A 93 -15.30 -2.00 29.77
C THR A 93 -14.96 -2.58 28.40
N ALA A 94 -13.76 -3.14 28.25
CA ALA A 94 -13.35 -3.90 27.07
C ALA A 94 -14.37 -5.01 26.76
N LEU A 95 -14.76 -5.78 27.77
CA LEU A 95 -15.79 -6.81 27.65
C LEU A 95 -17.14 -6.24 27.23
N GLY A 96 -17.59 -5.15 27.87
CA GLY A 96 -18.85 -4.50 27.53
C GLY A 96 -18.87 -3.97 26.09
N ASN A 97 -17.75 -3.40 25.63
CA ASN A 97 -17.58 -2.98 24.24
C ASN A 97 -17.74 -4.14 23.26
N VAL A 98 -17.23 -5.32 23.56
CA VAL A 98 -17.35 -6.49 22.68
C VAL A 98 -18.77 -7.08 22.73
N MET A 99 -19.36 -7.19 23.92
CA MET A 99 -20.72 -7.72 24.12
C MET A 99 -21.79 -6.88 23.42
N THR A 100 -21.64 -5.55 23.39
CA THR A 100 -22.64 -4.64 22.77
C THR A 100 -22.89 -4.92 21.29
N ALA A 101 -21.92 -5.54 20.59
CA ALA A 101 -22.04 -5.88 19.18
C ALA A 101 -22.78 -7.20 18.92
N MET A 102 -23.10 -7.97 19.96
CA MET A 102 -23.67 -9.33 19.86
C MET A 102 -25.21 -9.36 19.80
N GLY A 103 -25.86 -8.20 19.77
CA GLY A 103 -27.32 -8.10 19.56
C GLY A 103 -28.14 -8.78 20.65
N ARG A 104 -29.00 -9.73 20.25
CA ARG A 104 -30.04 -10.34 21.10
C ARG A 104 -29.65 -11.66 21.78
N LEU A 105 -28.38 -12.06 21.75
CA LEU A 105 -27.95 -13.28 22.46
C LEU A 105 -28.17 -13.15 23.98
N PRO A 106 -28.42 -14.24 24.72
CA PRO A 106 -28.49 -14.20 26.18
C PRO A 106 -27.18 -13.65 26.79
N ALA A 107 -27.27 -12.86 27.86
CA ALA A 107 -26.11 -12.19 28.45
C ALA A 107 -24.96 -13.14 28.83
N ARG A 108 -25.29 -14.34 29.31
CA ARG A 108 -24.30 -15.39 29.64
C ARG A 108 -23.55 -15.90 28.40
N GLU A 109 -24.23 -16.05 27.28
CA GLU A 109 -23.59 -16.41 26.01
C GLU A 109 -22.74 -15.27 25.45
N GLN A 110 -23.22 -14.03 25.57
CA GLN A 110 -22.45 -12.85 25.17
C GLN A 110 -21.13 -12.75 25.94
N ASP A 111 -21.17 -12.89 27.27
CA ASP A 111 -19.96 -12.85 28.11
C ASP A 111 -18.96 -13.94 27.70
N ALA A 112 -19.42 -15.19 27.57
CA ALA A 112 -18.56 -16.32 27.20
C ALA A 112 -17.92 -16.12 25.80
N ARG A 113 -18.69 -15.67 24.81
CA ARG A 113 -18.16 -15.40 23.45
C ARG A 113 -17.22 -14.19 23.45
N ALA A 114 -17.57 -13.13 24.17
CA ALA A 114 -16.78 -11.91 24.21
C ALA A 114 -15.41 -12.15 24.87
N ARG A 115 -15.35 -12.97 25.93
CA ARG A 115 -14.07 -13.39 26.54
C ARG A 115 -13.20 -14.18 25.58
N LYS A 116 -13.77 -15.13 24.83
CA LYS A 116 -13.03 -15.88 23.80
C LYS A 116 -12.48 -14.96 22.71
N LEU A 117 -13.24 -13.95 22.30
CA LEU A 117 -12.78 -12.96 21.33
C LEU A 117 -11.67 -12.07 21.90
N LEU A 118 -11.76 -11.67 23.17
CA LEU A 118 -10.70 -10.92 23.85
C LEU A 118 -9.43 -11.75 24.03
N GLU A 119 -9.55 -13.04 24.33
CA GLU A 119 -8.45 -13.99 24.40
C GLU A 119 -7.77 -14.16 23.02
N LEU A 120 -8.57 -14.31 21.96
CA LEU A 120 -8.10 -14.40 20.56
C LEU A 120 -7.25 -13.18 20.16
N VAL A 121 -7.55 -12.00 20.70
CA VAL A 121 -6.77 -10.77 20.46
C VAL A 121 -5.80 -10.45 21.61
N HIS A 122 -5.41 -11.44 22.42
CA HIS A 122 -4.40 -11.33 23.49
C HIS A 122 -4.71 -10.26 24.55
N LEU A 123 -5.98 -10.16 24.97
CA LEU A 123 -6.45 -9.24 26.02
C LEU A 123 -6.98 -9.94 27.28
N SER A 124 -6.62 -11.20 27.48
CA SER A 124 -6.94 -11.94 28.72
C SER A 124 -6.46 -11.17 29.96
N GLY A 125 -7.33 -11.01 30.96
CA GLY A 125 -7.07 -10.24 32.18
C GLY A 125 -7.33 -8.73 32.08
N LEU A 126 -7.66 -8.20 30.89
CA LEU A 126 -7.96 -6.78 30.66
C LEU A 126 -9.46 -6.52 30.44
N GLU A 127 -10.32 -7.52 30.63
CA GLU A 127 -11.76 -7.49 30.29
C GLU A 127 -12.53 -6.39 31.03
N ARG A 128 -12.07 -6.04 32.23
CA ARG A 128 -12.71 -5.04 33.11
C ARG A 128 -12.20 -3.62 32.90
N ARG A 129 -11.13 -3.41 32.12
CA ARG A 129 -10.57 -2.10 31.85
C ARG A 129 -11.48 -1.30 30.92
N ARG A 130 -11.61 0.00 31.15
CA ARG A 130 -12.25 0.96 30.24
C ARG A 130 -11.26 1.48 29.21
N PRO A 131 -11.70 2.02 28.06
CA PRO A 131 -10.81 2.52 27.01
C PRO A 131 -9.71 3.47 27.49
N ALA A 132 -10.02 4.36 28.44
CA ALA A 132 -9.03 5.30 29.00
C ALA A 132 -7.91 4.63 29.81
N GLU A 133 -8.09 3.37 30.23
CA GLU A 133 -7.10 2.59 30.98
C GLU A 133 -6.28 1.65 30.07
N LEU A 134 -6.55 1.68 28.76
CA LEU A 134 -5.94 0.81 27.76
C LEU A 134 -4.98 1.62 26.87
N SER A 135 -3.85 1.02 26.50
CA SER A 135 -2.96 1.59 25.49
C SER A 135 -3.63 1.64 24.12
N GLY A 136 -3.11 2.45 23.19
CA GLY A 136 -3.66 2.56 21.83
C GLY A 136 -3.79 1.20 21.12
N GLY A 137 -2.76 0.36 21.19
CA GLY A 137 -2.80 -1.00 20.63
C GLY A 137 -3.77 -1.94 21.34
N GLN A 138 -3.98 -1.77 22.66
CA GLN A 138 -5.02 -2.52 23.37
C GLN A 138 -6.43 -2.07 22.96
N GLN A 139 -6.66 -0.77 22.81
CA GLN A 139 -7.94 -0.23 22.32
C GLN A 139 -8.25 -0.74 20.90
N GLN A 140 -7.26 -0.75 20.01
CA GLN A 140 -7.39 -1.32 18.68
C GLN A 140 -7.84 -2.78 18.73
N ARG A 141 -7.21 -3.61 19.58
CA ARG A 141 -7.55 -5.03 19.73
C ARG A 141 -8.97 -5.23 20.29
N VAL A 142 -9.42 -4.39 21.22
CA VAL A 142 -10.84 -4.37 21.65
C VAL A 142 -11.76 -4.04 20.48
N ALA A 143 -11.39 -3.07 19.63
CA ALA A 143 -12.19 -2.69 18.47
C ALA A 143 -12.30 -3.83 17.43
N VAL A 144 -11.20 -4.55 17.19
CA VAL A 144 -11.18 -5.76 16.34
C VAL A 144 -12.08 -6.85 16.94
N ALA A 145 -11.92 -7.17 18.23
CA ALA A 145 -12.77 -8.16 18.90
C ALA A 145 -14.26 -7.78 18.81
N ARG A 146 -14.61 -6.49 18.98
CA ARG A 146 -15.98 -5.99 18.82
C ARG A 146 -16.47 -6.11 17.38
N ALA A 147 -15.63 -5.88 16.38
CA ALA A 147 -15.99 -6.07 14.98
C ALA A 147 -16.28 -7.56 14.67
N LEU A 148 -15.47 -8.47 15.21
CA LEU A 148 -15.64 -9.92 15.06
C LEU A 148 -16.84 -10.49 15.81
N ALA A 149 -17.27 -9.84 16.90
CA ALA A 149 -18.43 -10.23 17.69
C ALA A 149 -19.74 -10.27 16.89
N ARG A 150 -19.81 -9.58 15.75
CA ARG A 150 -20.95 -9.62 14.82
C ARG A 150 -20.98 -10.87 13.92
N ALA A 151 -20.01 -11.78 14.05
CA ALA A 151 -19.78 -12.87 13.12
C ALA A 151 -19.79 -12.39 11.64
N PRO A 152 -18.90 -11.45 11.29
CA PRO A 152 -18.97 -10.77 10.00
C PRO A 152 -18.54 -11.68 8.83
N LYS A 153 -19.12 -11.41 7.66
CA LYS A 153 -18.72 -12.01 6.38
C LYS A 153 -17.56 -11.28 5.71
N VAL A 154 -17.29 -10.05 6.11
CA VAL A 154 -16.15 -9.24 5.66
C VAL A 154 -15.69 -8.35 6.81
N LEU A 155 -14.38 -8.22 6.98
CA LEU A 155 -13.76 -7.31 7.94
C LEU A 155 -13.19 -6.10 7.20
N LEU A 156 -13.59 -4.91 7.61
CA LEU A 156 -13.15 -3.63 7.05
C LEU A 156 -12.34 -2.89 8.12
N LEU A 157 -11.12 -2.49 7.77
CA LEU A 157 -10.20 -1.81 8.66
C LEU A 157 -9.85 -0.45 8.04
N ASP A 158 -10.31 0.65 8.65
CA ASP A 158 -10.08 2.02 8.17
C ASP A 158 -8.94 2.68 8.94
N GLU A 159 -7.73 2.67 8.37
CA GLU A 159 -6.49 3.17 8.99
C GLU A 159 -6.28 2.68 10.43
N PRO A 160 -6.32 1.35 10.67
CA PRO A 160 -6.41 0.79 12.02
C PRO A 160 -5.17 1.03 12.88
N PHE A 161 -4.04 1.47 12.31
CA PHE A 161 -2.80 1.72 13.04
C PHE A 161 -2.36 3.19 13.07
N SER A 162 -3.18 4.12 12.57
CA SER A 162 -2.79 5.54 12.49
C SER A 162 -2.53 6.16 13.86
N ALA A 163 -3.20 5.67 14.91
CA ALA A 163 -3.07 6.15 16.29
C ALA A 163 -2.03 5.38 17.12
N VAL A 164 -1.25 4.49 16.50
CA VAL A 164 -0.25 3.67 17.21
C VAL A 164 1.17 4.13 16.87
N ASP A 165 2.00 4.25 17.91
CA ASP A 165 3.42 4.60 17.78
C ASP A 165 4.20 3.58 16.94
N THR A 166 5.26 4.06 16.29
CA THR A 166 6.05 3.29 15.32
C THR A 166 6.69 2.04 15.93
N ALA A 167 7.13 2.08 17.20
CA ALA A 167 7.78 0.95 17.86
C ALA A 167 6.78 -0.18 18.17
N THR A 168 5.55 0.18 18.54
CA THR A 168 4.46 -0.77 18.80
C THR A 168 3.87 -1.34 17.50
N ARG A 169 3.94 -0.59 16.40
CA ARG A 169 3.35 -0.96 15.10
C ARG A 169 3.86 -2.30 14.56
N GLN A 170 5.17 -2.56 14.61
CA GLN A 170 5.75 -3.83 14.13
C GLN A 170 5.28 -5.06 14.91
N ARG A 171 5.00 -4.90 16.21
CA ARG A 171 4.45 -5.98 17.03
C ARG A 171 3.00 -6.23 16.66
N LEU A 172 2.22 -5.16 16.49
CA LEU A 172 0.83 -5.24 16.06
C LEU A 172 0.69 -5.86 14.67
N TYR A 173 1.60 -5.57 13.73
CA TYR A 173 1.58 -6.19 12.41
C TYR A 173 1.70 -7.72 12.48
N ARG A 174 2.61 -8.22 13.32
CA ARG A 174 2.74 -9.67 13.55
C ARG A 174 1.49 -10.27 14.18
N GLU A 175 0.92 -9.60 15.19
CA GLU A 175 -0.31 -10.06 15.84
C GLU A 175 -1.51 -10.06 14.86
N ILE A 176 -1.63 -9.06 13.98
CA ILE A 176 -2.68 -9.04 12.95
C ILE A 176 -2.44 -10.13 11.90
N ALA A 177 -1.19 -10.37 11.50
CA ALA A 177 -0.85 -11.46 10.59
C ALA A 177 -1.15 -12.85 11.20
N GLU A 178 -0.99 -13.02 12.51
CA GLU A 178 -1.38 -14.23 13.22
C GLU A 178 -2.91 -14.35 13.32
N LEU A 179 -3.60 -13.27 13.70
CA LEU A 179 -5.07 -13.22 13.71
C LEU A 179 -5.63 -13.55 12.33
N ARG A 180 -5.05 -12.99 11.26
CA ARG A 180 -5.41 -13.26 9.86
C ARG A 180 -5.45 -14.76 9.57
N ARG A 181 -4.49 -15.55 10.05
CA ARG A 181 -4.49 -17.01 9.82
C ARG A 181 -5.70 -17.71 10.44
N ALA A 182 -6.29 -17.13 11.48
CA ALA A 182 -7.50 -17.62 12.12
C ALA A 182 -8.80 -17.05 11.50
N LEU A 183 -8.70 -16.04 10.64
CA LEU A 183 -9.83 -15.34 10.03
C LEU A 183 -10.16 -15.91 8.64
N ASN A 184 -11.25 -16.68 8.56
CA ASN A 184 -11.75 -17.24 7.30
C ASN A 184 -12.79 -16.32 6.63
N MET A 185 -12.43 -15.07 6.37
CA MET A 185 -13.25 -14.08 5.67
C MET A 185 -12.38 -13.12 4.86
N PRO A 186 -12.90 -12.44 3.82
CA PRO A 186 -12.20 -11.33 3.20
C PRO A 186 -11.93 -10.19 4.20
N VAL A 187 -10.73 -9.63 4.14
CA VAL A 187 -10.33 -8.45 4.91
C VAL A 187 -9.96 -7.33 3.95
N VAL A 188 -10.52 -6.14 4.15
CA VAL A 188 -10.14 -4.93 3.42
C VAL A 188 -9.46 -3.97 4.38
N LEU A 189 -8.20 -3.68 4.11
CA LEU A 189 -7.37 -2.78 4.89
C LEU A 189 -7.19 -1.46 4.14
N VAL A 190 -7.63 -0.35 4.71
CA VAL A 190 -7.31 0.99 4.20
C VAL A 190 -6.10 1.51 4.94
N THR A 191 -5.09 1.91 4.19
CA THR A 191 -3.92 2.57 4.76
C THR A 191 -3.34 3.58 3.77
N HIS A 192 -2.63 4.57 4.28
CA HIS A 192 -1.77 5.45 3.49
C HIS A 192 -0.29 5.06 3.61
N ASP A 193 0.02 4.06 4.44
CA ASP A 193 1.37 3.53 4.67
C ASP A 193 1.60 2.32 3.76
N LEU A 194 2.57 2.43 2.85
CA LEU A 194 2.90 1.35 1.92
C LEU A 194 3.58 0.19 2.62
N ASP A 195 4.38 0.46 3.66
CA ASP A 195 5.07 -0.60 4.40
C ASP A 195 4.04 -1.49 5.10
N GLU A 196 2.96 -0.89 5.59
CA GLU A 196 1.81 -1.62 6.13
C GLU A 196 1.18 -2.55 5.08
N ALA A 197 0.91 -2.03 3.89
CA ALA A 197 0.31 -2.80 2.81
C ALA A 197 1.22 -3.95 2.35
N VAL A 198 2.52 -3.69 2.20
CA VAL A 198 3.51 -4.71 1.81
C VAL A 198 3.65 -5.80 2.87
N MET A 199 3.60 -5.44 4.16
CA MET A 199 3.78 -6.38 5.25
C MET A 199 2.54 -7.23 5.56
N LEU A 200 1.33 -6.69 5.35
CA LEU A 200 0.09 -7.31 5.82
C LEU A 200 -0.79 -7.91 4.71
N ALA A 201 -0.75 -7.33 3.51
CA ALA A 201 -1.72 -7.63 2.47
C ALA A 201 -1.22 -8.71 1.50
N ASP A 202 -2.15 -9.54 1.02
CA ASP A 202 -1.89 -10.48 -0.07
C ASP A 202 -1.94 -9.79 -1.42
N ARG A 203 -2.83 -8.79 -1.50
CA ARG A 203 -3.02 -7.93 -2.65
C ARG A 203 -3.15 -6.49 -2.19
N MET A 204 -2.76 -5.57 -3.06
CA MET A 204 -3.01 -4.16 -2.88
C MET A 204 -3.66 -3.55 -4.11
N ALA A 205 -4.47 -2.52 -3.91
CA ALA A 205 -5.05 -1.68 -4.95
C ALA A 205 -4.67 -0.23 -4.68
N VAL A 206 -3.98 0.39 -5.65
CA VAL A 206 -3.57 1.80 -5.59
C VAL A 206 -4.72 2.65 -6.09
N LEU A 207 -5.18 3.56 -5.23
CA LEU A 207 -6.29 4.45 -5.46
C LEU A 207 -5.82 5.90 -5.55
N HIS A 208 -6.26 6.62 -6.58
CA HIS A 208 -6.04 8.04 -6.71
C HIS A 208 -7.27 8.71 -7.34
N HIS A 209 -7.70 9.84 -6.78
CA HIS A 209 -8.90 10.55 -7.22
C HIS A 209 -10.14 9.65 -7.41
N GLY A 210 -10.35 8.68 -6.51
CA GLY A 210 -11.47 7.74 -6.57
C GLY A 210 -11.32 6.59 -7.55
N ARG A 211 -10.22 6.55 -8.32
CA ARG A 211 -9.98 5.55 -9.37
C ARG A 211 -9.00 4.49 -8.89
N THR A 212 -9.27 3.23 -9.21
CA THR A 212 -8.28 2.15 -9.07
C THR A 212 -7.29 2.23 -10.22
N LEU A 213 -6.04 2.58 -9.93
CA LEU A 213 -4.98 2.73 -10.93
C LEU A 213 -4.28 1.41 -11.25
N GLN A 214 -4.02 0.60 -10.23
CA GLN A 214 -3.40 -0.72 -10.36
C GLN A 214 -3.79 -1.58 -9.16
N ALA A 215 -4.00 -2.87 -9.40
CA ALA A 215 -4.17 -3.86 -8.34
C ALA A 215 -3.35 -5.11 -8.64
N GLY A 216 -2.74 -5.70 -7.62
CA GLY A 216 -1.84 -6.85 -7.76
C GLY A 216 -1.24 -7.26 -6.44
N ARG A 217 -0.27 -8.18 -6.45
CA ARG A 217 0.52 -8.48 -5.24
C ARG A 217 1.36 -7.27 -4.85
N PRO A 218 1.63 -7.03 -3.55
CA PRO A 218 2.42 -5.87 -3.15
C PRO A 218 3.79 -5.77 -3.82
N GLU A 219 4.49 -6.89 -3.97
CA GLU A 219 5.76 -6.94 -4.69
C GLU A 219 5.61 -6.54 -6.17
N GLU A 220 4.56 -7.00 -6.85
CA GLU A 220 4.31 -6.67 -8.25
C GLU A 220 3.99 -5.18 -8.42
N VAL A 221 3.16 -4.62 -7.53
CA VAL A 221 2.73 -3.21 -7.63
C VAL A 221 3.88 -2.25 -7.30
N THR A 222 4.74 -2.60 -6.34
CA THR A 222 5.88 -1.77 -5.94
C THR A 222 7.07 -1.87 -6.91
N THR A 223 7.32 -3.04 -7.50
CA THR A 223 8.45 -3.25 -8.42
C THR A 223 8.10 -3.04 -9.89
N ARG A 224 6.84 -3.26 -10.27
CA ARG A 224 6.34 -3.12 -11.64
C ARG A 224 5.09 -2.21 -11.66
N PRO A 225 5.23 -0.94 -11.29
CA PRO A 225 4.12 0.01 -11.38
C PRO A 225 3.64 0.15 -12.84
N ALA A 226 2.33 0.18 -13.04
CA ALA A 226 1.72 0.24 -14.37
C ALA A 226 1.92 1.61 -15.05
N SER A 227 2.16 2.66 -14.27
CA SER A 227 2.36 4.02 -14.78
C SER A 227 3.28 4.83 -13.87
N ALA A 228 3.79 5.93 -14.40
CA ALA A 228 4.55 6.92 -13.64
C ALA A 228 3.78 7.49 -12.43
N GLU A 229 2.45 7.56 -12.53
CA GLU A 229 1.59 7.98 -11.43
C GLU A 229 1.58 6.93 -10.31
N VAL A 230 1.42 5.65 -10.64
CA VAL A 230 1.51 4.58 -9.65
C VAL A 230 2.90 4.53 -9.03
N ALA A 231 3.95 4.67 -9.83
CA ALA A 231 5.34 4.71 -9.35
C ALA A 231 5.55 5.79 -8.27
N ARG A 232 5.02 7.00 -8.47
CA ARG A 232 5.07 8.08 -7.46
C ARG A 232 4.28 7.71 -6.20
N LEU A 233 3.09 7.15 -6.36
CA LEU A 233 2.22 6.78 -5.25
C LEU A 233 2.80 5.64 -4.41
N VAL A 234 3.58 4.74 -5.01
CA VAL A 234 4.32 3.68 -4.29
C VAL A 234 5.70 4.13 -3.80
N GLY A 235 6.00 5.43 -3.88
CA GLY A 235 7.20 6.03 -3.27
C GLY A 235 8.49 5.93 -4.08
N LEU A 236 8.44 5.54 -5.36
CA LEU A 236 9.64 5.54 -6.22
C LEU A 236 10.07 6.99 -6.53
N ARG A 237 11.24 7.38 -6.00
CA ARG A 237 11.79 8.73 -6.15
C ARG A 237 12.54 8.92 -7.47
N ASN A 238 13.29 7.92 -7.90
CA ASN A 238 14.02 7.95 -9.16
C ASN A 238 13.05 7.60 -10.29
N LEU A 239 12.35 8.62 -10.78
CA LEU A 239 11.39 8.52 -11.87
C LEU A 239 11.71 9.56 -12.92
N PHE A 240 12.05 9.11 -14.12
CA PHE A 240 12.56 9.96 -15.19
C PHE A 240 11.82 9.70 -16.50
N GLN A 241 12.05 10.56 -17.48
CA GLN A 241 11.62 10.34 -18.85
C GLN A 241 12.82 9.91 -19.70
N GLY A 242 12.56 9.13 -20.74
CA GLY A 242 13.55 8.75 -21.74
C GLY A 242 12.90 8.38 -23.07
N THR A 243 13.73 8.13 -24.07
CA THR A 243 13.29 7.69 -25.39
C THR A 243 13.93 6.36 -25.74
N VAL A 244 13.14 5.38 -26.16
CA VAL A 244 13.68 4.08 -26.60
C VAL A 244 14.54 4.30 -27.85
N VAL A 245 15.78 3.82 -27.86
CA VAL A 245 16.69 3.95 -29.01
C VAL A 245 16.92 2.63 -29.74
N GLY A 246 16.59 1.50 -29.11
CA GLY A 246 16.72 0.18 -29.69
C GLY A 246 16.72 -0.92 -28.65
N HIS A 247 16.98 -2.13 -29.11
CA HIS A 247 17.14 -3.31 -28.27
C HIS A 247 18.49 -3.96 -28.58
N ASP A 248 19.19 -4.43 -27.55
CA ASP A 248 20.44 -5.16 -27.74
C ASP A 248 20.16 -6.64 -28.12
N ARG A 249 21.20 -7.32 -28.64
CA ARG A 249 21.20 -8.75 -28.99
C ARG A 249 20.84 -9.67 -27.82
N SER A 250 21.02 -9.20 -26.58
CA SER A 250 20.61 -9.87 -25.34
C SER A 250 19.13 -9.65 -24.95
N ALA A 251 18.31 -9.07 -25.84
CA ALA A 251 16.90 -8.71 -25.65
C ALA A 251 16.63 -7.59 -24.62
N ARG A 252 17.66 -6.87 -24.17
CA ARG A 252 17.49 -5.67 -23.32
C ARG A 252 17.00 -4.48 -24.12
N THR A 253 16.25 -3.59 -23.47
CA THR A 253 15.82 -2.33 -24.08
C THR A 253 16.80 -1.22 -23.72
N ILE A 254 17.23 -0.44 -24.71
CA ILE A 254 18.12 0.69 -24.52
C ILE A 254 17.29 1.97 -24.64
N ILE A 255 17.39 2.83 -23.63
CA ILE A 255 16.77 4.16 -23.63
C ILE A 255 17.83 5.25 -23.66
N GLU A 256 17.51 6.37 -24.29
CA GLU A 256 18.24 7.62 -24.16
C GLU A 256 17.66 8.42 -23.00
N TRP A 257 18.55 8.84 -22.09
CA TRP A 257 18.26 9.70 -20.96
C TRP A 257 19.40 10.70 -20.81
N SER A 258 19.11 11.97 -21.04
CA SER A 258 20.04 13.09 -20.87
C SER A 258 21.39 12.89 -21.57
N GLY A 259 21.33 12.47 -22.83
CA GLY A 259 22.49 12.19 -23.69
C GLY A 259 23.21 10.89 -23.36
N ARG A 260 22.68 10.03 -22.47
CA ARG A 260 23.24 8.72 -22.11
C ARG A 260 22.36 7.60 -22.62
N LYS A 261 22.98 6.51 -23.06
CA LYS A 261 22.29 5.24 -23.30
C LYS A 261 22.24 4.46 -21.99
N ILE A 262 21.04 4.06 -21.60
CA ILE A 262 20.77 3.28 -20.40
C ILE A 262 20.15 1.95 -20.85
N GLU A 263 20.76 0.84 -20.45
CA GLU A 263 20.20 -0.50 -20.57
C GLU A 263 19.18 -0.76 -19.48
N ALA A 264 18.00 -1.26 -19.87
CA ALA A 264 16.91 -1.60 -18.98
C ALA A 264 16.43 -3.04 -19.22
N ALA A 265 15.52 -3.50 -18.36
CA ALA A 265 14.82 -4.76 -18.54
C ALA A 265 14.17 -4.88 -19.93
N ALA A 266 14.10 -6.11 -20.44
CA ALA A 266 13.60 -6.44 -21.76
C ALA A 266 12.13 -6.01 -21.95
N ARG A 267 11.89 -5.16 -22.95
CA ARG A 267 10.56 -4.69 -23.38
C ARG A 267 10.53 -4.61 -24.90
N SER A 268 10.37 -5.75 -25.56
CA SER A 268 10.34 -5.87 -27.02
C SER A 268 9.06 -5.31 -27.65
N ASP A 269 8.06 -5.00 -26.84
CA ASP A 269 6.82 -4.33 -27.22
C ASP A 269 6.98 -2.81 -27.44
N LEU A 270 8.12 -2.23 -27.04
CA LEU A 270 8.39 -0.79 -27.21
C LEU A 270 9.17 -0.53 -28.50
N ALA A 271 8.72 0.42 -29.32
CA ALA A 271 9.41 0.76 -30.56
C ALA A 271 10.51 1.82 -30.36
N PRO A 272 11.61 1.80 -31.14
CA PRO A 272 12.55 2.92 -31.20
C PRO A 272 11.85 4.25 -31.51
N GLY A 273 12.25 5.33 -30.83
CA GLY A 273 11.62 6.64 -30.88
C GLY A 273 10.47 6.85 -29.90
N GLN A 274 9.99 5.79 -29.24
CA GLN A 274 8.90 5.89 -28.28
C GLN A 274 9.37 6.56 -26.98
N LYS A 275 8.61 7.57 -26.52
CA LYS A 275 8.81 8.18 -25.20
C LYS A 275 8.29 7.25 -24.10
N VAL A 276 9.09 7.08 -23.05
CA VAL A 276 8.76 6.24 -21.90
C VAL A 276 9.09 6.97 -20.60
N SER A 277 8.33 6.67 -19.57
CA SER A 277 8.77 6.94 -18.20
C SER A 277 9.54 5.72 -17.70
N TRP A 278 10.55 5.92 -16.87
CA TRP A 278 11.27 4.81 -16.27
C TRP A 278 11.62 5.11 -14.83
N ALA A 279 11.68 4.06 -14.02
CA ALA A 279 12.03 4.16 -12.61
C ALA A 279 13.08 3.12 -12.23
N VAL A 280 13.86 3.45 -11.20
CA VAL A 280 14.83 2.54 -10.59
C VAL A 280 14.75 2.65 -9.07
N PRO A 281 14.40 1.57 -8.33
CA PRO A 281 14.40 1.62 -6.88
C PRO A 281 15.80 1.98 -6.35
N ASP A 282 15.86 2.63 -5.19
CA ASP A 282 17.12 3.10 -4.59
C ASP A 282 18.12 1.96 -4.35
N GLY A 283 17.65 0.76 -3.99
CA GLY A 283 18.46 -0.45 -3.84
C GLY A 283 19.15 -0.93 -5.12
N PHE A 284 18.72 -0.48 -6.30
CA PHE A 284 19.35 -0.78 -7.60
C PHE A 284 20.28 0.35 -8.08
N VAL A 285 20.56 1.35 -7.23
CA VAL A 285 21.54 2.41 -7.46
C VAL A 285 22.78 2.14 -6.59
N LEU A 286 23.82 1.57 -7.21
CA LEU A 286 25.02 1.13 -6.50
C LEU A 286 26.11 2.20 -6.52
N LEU A 287 26.61 2.58 -5.34
CA LEU A 287 27.78 3.45 -5.24
C LEU A 287 29.05 2.73 -5.68
N HIS A 288 29.81 3.33 -6.61
CA HIS A 288 31.11 2.80 -7.00
C HIS A 288 32.12 2.94 -5.87
N ARG A 289 33.03 1.97 -5.80
CA ARG A 289 34.22 2.15 -4.98
C ARG A 289 35.21 3.07 -5.68
N ARG A 290 35.87 3.95 -4.93
CA ARG A 290 36.91 4.85 -5.46
C ARG A 290 38.02 4.14 -6.26
N ASP A 291 38.33 2.89 -5.88
CA ASP A 291 39.42 2.08 -6.44
C ASP A 291 38.97 1.10 -7.55
N ARG A 292 37.67 1.01 -7.82
CA ARG A 292 37.12 0.03 -8.76
C ARG A 292 35.93 0.63 -9.52
N PRO A 293 36.18 1.43 -10.58
CA PRO A 293 35.11 1.88 -11.45
C PRO A 293 34.43 0.67 -12.10
N SER A 294 33.11 0.76 -12.29
CA SER A 294 32.35 -0.30 -12.97
C SER A 294 32.92 -0.60 -14.35
N ARG A 295 32.92 -1.88 -14.73
CA ARG A 295 33.33 -2.34 -16.06
C ARG A 295 32.20 -2.28 -17.08
N GLY A 296 31.01 -1.81 -16.70
CA GLY A 296 29.89 -1.57 -17.63
C GLY A 296 29.18 -2.83 -18.11
N GLU A 297 29.47 -4.01 -17.54
CA GLU A 297 28.71 -5.23 -17.83
C GLU A 297 27.38 -5.18 -17.06
N HIS A 298 26.30 -4.84 -17.76
CA HIS A 298 24.93 -4.76 -17.22
C HIS A 298 24.67 -3.67 -16.17
N GLU A 299 25.63 -2.76 -16.01
CA GLU A 299 25.58 -1.63 -15.10
C GLU A 299 25.59 -0.34 -15.90
N ASN A 300 24.70 0.59 -15.57
CA ASN A 300 24.62 1.90 -16.21
C ASN A 300 25.37 2.95 -15.36
N PRO A 301 26.63 3.29 -15.68
CA PRO A 301 27.41 4.22 -14.87
C PRO A 301 26.95 5.67 -15.05
N VAL A 302 26.69 6.34 -13.93
CA VAL A 302 26.30 7.74 -13.84
C VAL A 302 27.24 8.49 -12.89
N PRO A 303 28.22 9.25 -13.42
CA PRO A 303 29.04 10.15 -12.63
C PRO A 303 28.27 11.43 -12.29
N GLY A 304 28.53 11.97 -11.11
CA GLY A 304 27.88 13.17 -10.62
C GLY A 304 28.57 13.75 -9.38
N ILE A 305 27.91 14.73 -8.80
CA ILE A 305 28.33 15.36 -7.54
C ILE A 305 27.27 15.04 -6.50
N ILE A 306 27.70 14.66 -5.31
CA ILE A 306 26.80 14.49 -4.17
C ILE A 306 26.28 15.86 -3.77
N GLU A 307 24.98 16.08 -3.97
CA GLU A 307 24.31 17.34 -3.66
C GLU A 307 23.93 17.39 -2.18
N THR A 308 23.35 16.31 -1.66
CA THR A 308 22.98 16.22 -0.24
C THR A 308 23.34 14.86 0.34
N MET A 309 23.71 14.86 1.62
CA MET A 309 23.94 13.65 2.41
C MET A 309 23.27 13.77 3.77
N LEU A 310 22.19 13.02 3.97
CA LEU A 310 21.48 12.95 5.24
C LEU A 310 21.76 11.60 5.92
N VAL A 311 22.30 11.64 7.14
CA VAL A 311 22.56 10.44 7.93
C VAL A 311 21.42 10.20 8.90
N ILE A 312 20.75 9.06 8.75
CA ILE A 312 19.68 8.60 9.64
C ILE A 312 20.09 7.24 10.21
N GLY A 313 20.43 7.21 11.50
CA GLY A 313 20.91 5.99 12.16
C GLY A 313 22.21 5.48 11.52
N GLN A 314 22.17 4.28 10.92
CA GLN A 314 23.30 3.63 10.25
C GLN A 314 23.25 3.71 8.73
N THR A 315 22.35 4.54 8.18
CA THR A 315 22.14 4.69 6.73
C THR A 315 22.44 6.13 6.32
N ALA A 316 23.17 6.29 5.22
CA ALA A 316 23.36 7.56 4.54
C ALA A 316 22.41 7.62 3.35
N HIS A 317 21.48 8.57 3.38
CA HIS A 317 20.60 8.90 2.27
C HIS A 317 21.26 10.00 1.45
N LEU A 318 21.49 9.72 0.16
CA LEU A 318 22.30 10.51 -0.73
C LEU A 318 21.46 10.99 -1.90
N THR A 319 21.70 12.23 -2.31
CA THR A 319 21.22 12.77 -3.58
C THR A 319 22.44 13.07 -4.43
N LEU A 320 22.53 12.46 -5.61
CA LEU A 320 23.59 12.69 -6.59
C LEU A 320 23.01 13.47 -7.76
N ARG A 321 23.62 14.60 -8.08
CA ARG A 321 23.32 15.39 -9.26
C ARG A 321 24.18 14.89 -10.43
N PRO A 322 23.59 14.29 -11.48
CA PRO A 322 24.36 13.79 -12.63
C PRO A 322 25.11 14.92 -13.34
N ARG A 323 26.30 14.65 -13.88
CA ARG A 323 27.07 15.67 -14.62
C ARG A 323 26.38 16.15 -15.90
N ASN A 324 25.65 15.25 -16.56
CA ASN A 324 25.03 15.53 -17.86
C ASN A 324 23.66 16.20 -17.74
N ASP A 325 23.04 16.18 -16.56
CA ASP A 325 21.72 16.77 -16.34
C ASP A 325 21.55 17.23 -14.89
N PRO A 326 21.82 18.51 -14.60
CA PRO A 326 21.71 19.05 -13.25
C PRO A 326 20.28 19.05 -12.69
N GLY A 327 19.25 18.92 -13.54
CA GLY A 327 17.85 19.08 -13.14
C GLY A 327 17.17 17.79 -12.65
N LEU A 328 17.81 16.63 -12.82
CA LEU A 328 17.25 15.32 -12.50
C LEU A 328 18.15 14.57 -11.50
N PRO A 329 18.04 14.87 -10.18
CA PRO A 329 18.85 14.20 -9.18
C PRO A 329 18.49 12.71 -9.05
N LEU A 330 19.50 11.90 -8.71
CA LEU A 330 19.38 10.49 -8.35
C LEU A 330 19.41 10.35 -6.83
N HIS A 331 18.43 9.67 -6.28
CA HIS A 331 18.32 9.36 -4.85
C HIS A 331 18.71 7.91 -4.59
N PHE A 332 19.56 7.70 -3.59
CA PHE A 332 19.94 6.36 -3.18
C PHE A 332 20.34 6.32 -1.71
N SER A 333 20.40 5.12 -1.15
CA SER A 333 20.83 4.93 0.24
C SER A 333 21.94 3.88 0.32
N VAL A 334 22.91 4.12 1.19
CA VAL A 334 23.99 3.16 1.47
C VAL A 334 24.24 3.07 2.96
N PRO A 335 24.75 1.95 3.48
CA PRO A 335 25.21 1.88 4.87
C PRO A 335 26.26 2.96 5.14
N LEU A 336 26.19 3.61 6.31
CA LEU A 336 27.06 4.74 6.66
C LEU A 336 28.55 4.40 6.59
N HIS A 337 28.94 3.18 6.95
CA HIS A 337 30.32 2.73 6.84
C HIS A 337 30.81 2.65 5.37
N VAL A 338 29.92 2.35 4.41
CA VAL A 338 30.23 2.36 2.97
C VAL A 338 30.44 3.78 2.47
N ALA A 339 29.58 4.73 2.87
CA ALA A 339 29.75 6.15 2.54
C ALA A 339 31.08 6.69 3.06
N ARG A 340 31.41 6.42 4.34
CA ARG A 340 32.67 6.84 4.98
C ARG A 340 33.90 6.23 4.30
N ARG A 341 33.87 4.93 4.03
CA ARG A 341 34.97 4.23 3.34
C ARG A 341 35.26 4.82 1.96
N ASN A 342 34.23 5.26 1.25
CA ASN A 342 34.34 5.89 -0.06
C ASN A 342 34.47 7.43 0.02
N GLY A 343 34.67 7.99 1.22
CA GLY A 343 34.84 9.42 1.47
C GLY A 343 33.72 10.26 0.84
N ILE A 344 32.49 9.78 0.89
CA ILE A 344 31.30 10.47 0.38
C ILE A 344 30.95 11.60 1.35
N ALA A 345 30.79 12.80 0.80
CA ALA A 345 30.31 14.00 1.48
C ALA A 345 29.65 14.93 0.45
N GLU A 346 28.91 15.93 0.91
CA GLU A 346 28.33 16.96 0.03
C GLU A 346 29.44 17.68 -0.77
N GLY A 347 29.18 17.92 -2.04
CA GLY A 347 30.13 18.52 -2.99
C GLY A 347 31.17 17.55 -3.56
N VAL A 348 31.25 16.31 -3.07
CA VAL A 348 32.23 15.32 -3.55
C VAL A 348 31.77 14.68 -4.87
N GLU A 349 32.70 14.50 -5.80
CA GLU A 349 32.45 13.71 -7.01
C GLU A 349 32.30 12.22 -6.69
N ALA A 350 31.25 11.61 -7.23
CA ALA A 350 30.96 10.20 -7.07
C ALA A 350 30.43 9.62 -8.39
N ALA A 351 30.51 8.30 -8.51
CA ALA A 351 29.87 7.56 -9.58
C ALA A 351 28.98 6.48 -8.99
N VAL A 352 27.81 6.29 -9.59
CA VAL A 352 26.89 5.21 -9.27
C VAL A 352 26.64 4.34 -10.50
N SER A 353 26.25 3.08 -10.30
CA SER A 353 25.71 2.21 -11.33
C SER A 353 24.22 2.04 -11.11
N LEU A 354 23.41 2.22 -12.16
CA LEU A 354 22.03 1.77 -12.17
C LEU A 354 22.00 0.35 -12.73
N LEU A 355 21.55 -0.61 -11.94
CA LEU A 355 21.44 -2.00 -12.38
C LEU A 355 20.30 -2.15 -13.39
N ALA A 356 20.59 -2.64 -14.60
CA ALA A 356 19.59 -2.74 -15.67
C ALA A 356 18.35 -3.57 -15.29
N GLU A 357 18.52 -4.61 -14.48
CA GLU A 357 17.44 -5.47 -13.98
C GLU A 357 16.46 -4.75 -13.05
N GLY A 358 16.91 -3.69 -12.37
CA GLY A 358 16.08 -2.85 -11.51
C GLY A 358 15.40 -1.70 -12.24
N ILE A 359 15.73 -1.48 -13.52
CA ILE A 359 15.14 -0.41 -14.31
C ILE A 359 13.83 -0.91 -14.93
N HIS A 360 12.73 -0.32 -14.46
CA HIS A 360 11.38 -0.60 -14.95
C HIS A 360 10.93 0.49 -15.93
N LEU A 361 10.51 0.07 -17.12
CA LEU A 361 9.99 0.95 -18.17
C LEU A 361 8.47 0.99 -18.14
N MET A 362 7.90 2.18 -18.23
CA MET A 362 6.47 2.44 -18.23
C MET A 362 6.11 3.25 -19.46
N THR A 363 5.09 2.80 -20.17
CA THR A 363 4.49 3.60 -21.23
C THR A 363 3.73 4.76 -20.60
N PRO A 364 3.81 5.99 -21.15
CA PRO A 364 2.88 7.03 -20.76
C PRO A 364 1.45 6.52 -20.97
N PRO A 365 0.49 6.94 -20.14
CA PRO A 365 -0.91 6.62 -20.39
C PRO A 365 -1.25 7.04 -21.81
N ALA A 366 -1.96 6.19 -22.55
CA ALA A 366 -2.55 6.60 -23.83
C ALA A 366 -3.24 7.94 -23.57
N ALA A 367 -2.89 8.98 -24.33
CA ALA A 367 -3.55 10.27 -24.18
C ALA A 367 -5.05 9.99 -24.24
N ALA A 368 -5.74 10.19 -23.12
CA ALA A 368 -7.19 10.14 -23.13
C ALA A 368 -7.58 11.18 -24.18
N GLU A 369 -8.21 10.71 -25.26
CA GLU A 369 -8.81 11.60 -26.23
C GLU A 369 -9.64 12.60 -25.42
N ALA A 370 -9.20 13.85 -25.43
CA ALA A 370 -9.92 14.94 -24.81
C ALA A 370 -11.20 15.11 -25.64
N GLY A 371 -12.23 14.36 -25.26
CA GLY A 371 -13.59 14.43 -25.78
C GLY A 371 -14.43 15.35 -24.91
#